data_AF-A0AAW2XM10-F1
#
_entry.id   AF-A0AAW2XM10-F1
#
_cell.length_a   1.000
_cell.length_b   1.000
_cell.length_c   1.000
_cell.angle_alpha   90.00
_cell.angle_beta   90.00
_cell.angle_gamma   90.00
#
_symmetry.space_group_name_H-M   'P 1'
#
loop_
_entity.id
_entity.type
_entity.pdbx_description
1 polymer ?
#
loop_
_entity_poly.entity_id
_entity_poly.type
_entity_poly.pdbx_seq_one_letter_code
_entity_poly.pdbx_strand_id
1 'polypeptide(L)'
;MSKSEAKSLANSLESFEFLLGIVVWYDILFCINMMSKKLQSESMSIDSTIEQIEGVLAFFEGYRKTRFATSMNIAKDLAFDMDAQPTFPVKLRVLRKQYGKNTDDEDVRSPEEAFEYDYYNYFNVITDMVISSLRNRFEKLKRFESIFGFLLDSKRLRSLDESELWLCCNIFHSTFSHSDKSDVDLNDLYSKLKILQGALANKFMSRYS
;
A
#
# COMPACT_ATOMS: atom_id res chain seq x y z
N MET A 1 -7.11 0.57 -38.13
CA MET A 1 -6.01 -0.33 -37.74
C MET A 1 -5.59 -1.13 -38.96
N SER A 2 -4.35 -0.99 -39.41
CA SER A 2 -3.80 -1.77 -40.53
C SER A 2 -3.53 -3.22 -40.10
N LYS A 3 -3.49 -4.17 -41.05
CA LYS A 3 -3.18 -5.59 -40.76
C LYS A 3 -1.81 -5.76 -40.07
N SER A 4 -0.85 -4.88 -40.39
CA SER A 4 0.47 -4.83 -39.75
C SER A 4 0.41 -4.32 -38.31
N GLU A 5 -0.40 -3.31 -38.01
CA GLU A 5 -0.59 -2.81 -36.64
C GLU A 5 -1.23 -3.88 -35.75
N ALA A 6 -2.28 -4.54 -36.22
CA ALA A 6 -2.94 -5.61 -35.46
C ALA A 6 -1.97 -6.77 -35.15
N LYS A 7 -1.14 -7.14 -36.13
CA LYS A 7 -0.12 -8.18 -35.96
C LYS A 7 0.98 -7.76 -34.98
N SER A 8 1.44 -6.51 -35.04
CA SER A 8 2.43 -6.00 -34.09
C SER A 8 1.90 -5.94 -32.66
N LEU A 9 0.63 -5.58 -32.49
CA LEU A 9 -0.01 -5.54 -31.17
C LEU A 9 -0.17 -6.95 -30.60
N ALA A 10 -0.65 -7.91 -31.39
CA ALA A 10 -0.75 -9.31 -30.98
C ALA A 10 0.60 -9.86 -30.50
N ASN A 11 1.66 -9.63 -31.28
CA ASN A 11 3.01 -10.03 -30.89
C ASN A 11 3.49 -9.37 -29.59
N SER A 12 3.07 -8.13 -29.30
CA SER A 12 3.41 -7.45 -28.05
C SER A 12 2.66 -8.02 -26.85
N LEU A 13 1.39 -8.41 -27.03
CA LEU A 13 0.56 -9.02 -25.99
C LEU A 13 0.98 -10.47 -25.69
N GLU A 14 1.54 -11.17 -26.68
CA GLU A 14 2.09 -12.52 -26.53
C GLU A 14 3.54 -12.49 -26.00
N SER A 15 4.14 -11.31 -25.82
CA SER A 15 5.50 -11.21 -25.30
C SER A 15 5.59 -11.65 -23.84
N PHE A 16 6.66 -12.34 -23.51
CA PHE A 16 6.90 -12.82 -22.14
C PHE A 16 6.97 -11.68 -21.11
N GLU A 17 7.55 -10.54 -21.50
CA GLU A 17 7.58 -9.31 -20.69
C GLU A 17 6.18 -8.83 -20.33
N PHE A 18 5.25 -8.86 -21.29
CA PHE A 18 3.87 -8.47 -21.07
C PHE A 18 3.12 -9.47 -20.17
N LEU A 19 3.31 -10.77 -20.39
CA LEU A 19 2.70 -11.82 -19.55
C LEU A 19 3.15 -11.70 -18.09
N LEU A 20 4.46 -11.56 -17.87
CA LEU A 20 5.00 -11.34 -16.53
C LEU A 20 4.49 -10.02 -15.93
N GLY A 21 4.31 -9.00 -16.78
CA GLY A 21 3.63 -7.74 -16.46
C GLY A 21 2.26 -7.97 -15.87
N ILE A 22 1.41 -8.68 -16.62
CA ILE A 22 0.04 -8.99 -16.21
C ILE A 22 0.00 -9.77 -14.90
N VAL A 23 0.85 -10.78 -14.72
CA VAL A 23 0.86 -11.59 -13.49
C VAL A 23 1.13 -10.69 -12.27
N VAL A 24 2.16 -9.84 -12.34
CA VAL A 24 2.52 -8.93 -11.25
C VAL A 24 1.42 -7.88 -11.01
N TRP A 25 0.90 -7.27 -12.08
CA TRP A 25 -0.15 -6.27 -11.98
C TRP A 25 -1.46 -6.84 -11.44
N TYR A 26 -1.81 -8.07 -11.81
CA TYR A 26 -2.99 -8.76 -11.31
C TYR A 26 -2.94 -8.91 -9.79
N ASP A 27 -1.84 -9.44 -9.25
CA ASP A 27 -1.67 -9.62 -7.80
C ASP A 27 -1.79 -8.30 -7.03
N ILE A 28 -1.13 -7.25 -7.54
CA ILE A 28 -1.19 -5.91 -6.94
C ILE A 28 -2.62 -5.36 -6.96
N LEU A 29 -3.25 -5.33 -8.15
CA LEU A 29 -4.57 -4.75 -8.34
C LEU A 29 -5.65 -5.52 -7.59
N PHE A 30 -5.54 -6.85 -7.54
CA PHE A 30 -6.46 -7.70 -6.80
C PHE A 30 -6.43 -7.37 -5.30
N CYS A 31 -5.24 -7.30 -4.71
CA CYS A 31 -5.07 -6.96 -3.30
C CYS A 31 -5.60 -5.56 -2.98
N ILE A 32 -5.25 -4.56 -3.80
CA ILE A 32 -5.72 -3.17 -3.65
C ILE A 32 -7.25 -3.10 -3.79
N ASN A 33 -7.84 -3.78 -4.77
CA ASN A 33 -9.29 -3.80 -4.98
C ASN A 33 -10.03 -4.43 -3.79
N MET A 34 -9.51 -5.55 -3.28
CA MET A 34 -10.07 -6.20 -2.09
C MET A 34 -10.06 -5.25 -0.88
N MET A 35 -8.93 -4.58 -0.63
CA MET A 35 -8.85 -3.57 0.41
C MET A 35 -9.85 -2.44 0.17
N SER A 36 -9.87 -1.86 -1.03
CA SER A 36 -10.73 -0.73 -1.38
C SER A 36 -12.20 -1.04 -1.08
N LYS A 37 -12.67 -2.24 -1.43
CA LYS A 37 -14.02 -2.71 -1.11
C LYS A 37 -14.27 -2.85 0.40
N LYS A 38 -13.31 -3.40 1.15
CA LYS A 38 -13.43 -3.50 2.62
C LYS A 38 -13.52 -2.13 3.28
N LEU A 39 -12.68 -1.19 2.84
CA LEU A 39 -12.65 0.18 3.39
C LEU A 39 -13.90 1.00 3.06
N GLN A 40 -14.58 0.67 1.97
CA GLN A 40 -15.84 1.30 1.59
C GLN A 40 -17.07 0.69 2.28
N SER A 41 -16.90 -0.33 3.14
CA SER A 41 -18.04 -0.92 3.85
C SER A 41 -18.59 0.01 4.93
N GLU A 42 -19.92 0.09 5.04
CA GLU A 42 -20.63 1.00 5.95
C GLU A 42 -20.30 0.75 7.44
N SER A 43 -19.94 -0.49 7.79
CA SER A 43 -19.66 -0.89 9.16
C SER A 43 -18.18 -0.74 9.55
N MET A 44 -17.35 -0.11 8.71
CA MET A 44 -15.90 -0.11 8.94
C MET A 44 -15.49 0.99 9.92
N SER A 45 -14.81 0.58 11.00
CA SER A 45 -14.22 1.52 11.96
C SER A 45 -12.83 1.98 11.49
N ILE A 46 -12.36 3.08 12.07
CA ILE A 46 -11.01 3.58 11.82
C ILE A 46 -9.96 2.59 12.31
N ASP A 47 -10.14 1.98 13.48
CA ASP A 47 -9.21 1.00 14.03
C ASP A 47 -9.11 -0.24 13.13
N SER A 48 -10.25 -0.78 12.68
CA SER A 48 -10.26 -1.90 11.73
C SER A 48 -9.67 -1.51 10.37
N THR A 49 -9.86 -0.28 9.93
CA THR A 49 -9.21 0.25 8.72
C THR A 49 -7.69 0.25 8.87
N ILE A 50 -7.18 0.70 10.02
CA ILE A 50 -5.75 0.74 10.33
C ILE A 50 -5.15 -0.66 10.28
N GLU A 51 -5.78 -1.63 10.95
CA GLU A 51 -5.34 -3.03 10.97
C GLU A 51 -5.30 -3.63 9.55
N GLN A 52 -6.35 -3.41 8.73
CA GLN A 52 -6.38 -3.90 7.35
C GLN A 52 -5.27 -3.29 6.49
N ILE A 53 -4.96 -2.00 6.68
CA ILE A 53 -3.88 -1.33 5.95
C ILE A 53 -2.51 -1.86 6.36
N GLU A 54 -2.27 -2.08 7.65
CA GLU A 54 -1.03 -2.69 8.13
C GLU A 54 -0.85 -4.11 7.58
N GLY A 55 -1.92 -4.91 7.54
CA GLY A 55 -1.89 -6.24 6.92
C GLY A 55 -1.51 -6.21 5.44
N VAL A 56 -2.02 -5.24 4.67
CA VAL A 56 -1.67 -5.10 3.24
C VAL A 56 -0.26 -4.57 3.04
N LEU A 57 0.22 -3.68 3.90
CA LEU A 57 1.63 -3.26 3.89
C LEU A 57 2.56 -4.45 4.13
N ALA A 58 2.28 -5.27 5.15
CA ALA A 58 3.03 -6.48 5.43
C ALA A 58 2.98 -7.48 4.26
N PHE A 59 1.82 -7.61 3.62
CA PHE A 59 1.68 -8.41 2.39
C PHE A 59 2.64 -7.91 1.31
N PHE A 60 2.65 -6.61 0.98
CA PHE A 60 3.50 -6.09 -0.10
C PHE A 60 5.00 -6.14 0.24
N GLU A 61 5.37 -5.97 1.52
CA GLU A 61 6.75 -6.17 1.97
C GLU A 61 7.21 -7.63 1.80
N GLY A 62 6.34 -8.60 2.09
CA GLY A 62 6.59 -10.01 1.81
C GLY A 62 6.58 -10.33 0.32
N TYR A 63 5.66 -9.72 -0.43
CA TYR A 63 5.53 -9.85 -1.89
C TYR A 63 6.83 -9.46 -2.57
N ARG A 64 7.38 -8.29 -2.22
CA ARG A 64 8.67 -7.80 -2.71
C ARG A 64 9.82 -8.79 -2.52
N LYS A 65 9.86 -9.50 -1.38
CA LYS A 65 10.97 -10.38 -1.01
C LYS A 65 10.89 -11.76 -1.68
N THR A 66 9.68 -12.25 -1.95
CA THR A 66 9.46 -13.68 -2.23
C THR A 66 8.74 -13.98 -3.53
N ARG A 67 7.96 -13.02 -4.07
CA ARG A 67 7.00 -13.33 -5.13
C ARG A 67 7.56 -13.23 -6.53
N PHE A 68 8.69 -12.56 -6.73
CA PHE A 68 9.28 -12.44 -8.06
C PHE A 68 9.48 -13.80 -8.75
N ALA A 69 10.12 -14.76 -8.09
CA ALA A 69 10.33 -16.10 -8.65
C ALA A 69 9.02 -16.84 -8.91
N THR A 70 8.01 -16.65 -8.06
CA THR A 70 6.68 -17.25 -8.26
C THR A 70 5.96 -16.62 -9.46
N SER A 71 5.96 -15.29 -9.58
CA SER A 71 5.39 -14.57 -10.72
C SER A 71 6.09 -14.95 -12.02
N MET A 72 7.42 -15.12 -11.99
CA MET A 72 8.21 -15.61 -13.12
C MET A 72 7.77 -17.00 -13.58
N ASN A 73 7.56 -17.94 -12.66
CA ASN A 73 7.11 -19.29 -12.99
C ASN A 73 5.67 -19.28 -13.54
N ILE A 74 4.75 -18.53 -12.92
CA ILE A 74 3.37 -18.40 -13.42
C ILE A 74 3.36 -17.81 -14.84
N ALA A 75 4.21 -16.82 -15.13
CA ALA A 75 4.31 -16.27 -16.48
C ALA A 75 4.87 -17.28 -17.49
N LYS A 76 5.79 -18.15 -17.09
CA LYS A 76 6.33 -19.23 -17.94
C LYS A 76 5.26 -20.26 -18.25
N ASP A 77 4.49 -20.67 -17.25
CA ASP A 77 3.37 -21.60 -17.41
C ASP A 77 2.31 -21.00 -18.33
N LEU A 78 1.97 -19.71 -18.15
CA LEU A 78 1.02 -18.99 -19.01
C LEU A 78 1.52 -18.87 -20.46
N ALA A 79 2.81 -18.61 -20.67
CA ALA A 79 3.39 -18.57 -22.00
C ALA A 79 3.28 -19.95 -22.69
N PHE A 80 3.57 -21.03 -21.96
CA PHE A 80 3.42 -22.39 -22.45
C PHE A 80 1.97 -22.71 -22.83
N ASP A 81 1.00 -22.35 -22.00
CA ASP A 81 -0.44 -22.55 -22.27
C ASP A 81 -0.93 -21.76 -23.50
N MET A 82 -0.24 -20.68 -23.86
CA MET A 82 -0.53 -19.85 -25.03
C MET A 82 0.23 -20.27 -26.30
N ASP A 83 0.91 -21.44 -26.28
CA ASP A 83 1.82 -21.89 -27.35
C ASP A 83 2.91 -20.84 -27.70
N ALA A 84 3.23 -19.95 -26.76
CA ALA A 84 4.22 -18.90 -26.92
C ALA A 84 5.55 -19.32 -26.29
N GLN A 85 6.67 -19.08 -26.98
CA GLN A 85 7.99 -19.26 -26.38
C GLN A 85 8.35 -18.05 -25.52
N PRO A 86 8.88 -18.22 -24.30
CA PRO A 86 9.42 -17.13 -23.51
C PRO A 86 10.64 -16.56 -24.23
N THR A 87 10.39 -15.59 -25.12
CA THR A 87 11.44 -15.01 -25.94
C THR A 87 12.02 -13.85 -25.15
N PHE A 88 13.26 -13.99 -24.69
CA PHE A 88 13.96 -12.94 -23.98
C PHE A 88 14.51 -11.95 -25.01
N PRO A 89 14.05 -10.68 -25.02
CA PRO A 89 14.53 -9.72 -25.99
C PRO A 89 16.02 -9.47 -25.75
N VAL A 90 16.85 -9.88 -26.71
CA VAL A 90 18.27 -9.50 -26.74
C VAL A 90 18.32 -8.00 -27.01
N LYS A 91 18.44 -7.19 -25.95
CA LYS A 91 18.75 -5.77 -26.12
C LYS A 91 20.17 -5.67 -26.67
N LEU A 92 20.31 -5.53 -27.98
CA LEU A 92 21.57 -5.09 -28.59
C LEU A 92 21.91 -3.72 -27.98
N ARG A 93 22.88 -3.68 -27.05
CA ARG A 93 23.41 -2.41 -26.56
C ARG A 93 23.98 -1.67 -27.75
N VAL A 94 23.41 -0.51 -28.06
CA VAL A 94 24.04 0.43 -28.98
C VAL A 94 25.31 0.92 -28.28
N LEU A 95 26.43 0.24 -28.52
CA LEU A 95 27.76 0.76 -28.23
C LEU A 95 27.92 2.05 -29.02
N ARG A 96 27.62 3.19 -28.39
CA ARG A 96 28.14 4.47 -28.87
C ARG A 96 29.66 4.35 -28.75
N LYS A 97 30.35 4.15 -29.88
CA LYS A 97 31.81 4.26 -29.98
C LYS A 97 32.23 5.64 -29.46
N GLN A 98 32.57 5.73 -28.18
CA GLN A 98 33.43 6.79 -27.68
C GLN A 98 34.85 6.32 -27.94
N TYR A 99 35.52 6.96 -28.90
CA TYR A 99 36.92 6.72 -29.17
C TYR A 99 37.74 6.98 -27.89
N GLY A 100 38.42 5.95 -27.39
CA GLY A 100 39.51 6.11 -26.40
C GLY A 100 39.28 5.57 -24.98
N LYS A 101 38.22 4.80 -24.70
CA LYS A 101 38.12 4.06 -23.43
C LYS A 101 37.98 2.57 -23.70
N ASN A 102 38.99 1.79 -23.31
CA ASN A 102 38.85 0.35 -23.13
C ASN A 102 37.73 0.15 -22.12
N THR A 103 36.58 -0.30 -22.60
CA THR A 103 35.46 -0.71 -21.76
C THR A 103 35.45 -2.22 -21.80
N ASP A 104 36.45 -2.82 -21.15
CA ASP A 104 36.48 -4.25 -20.82
C ASP A 104 35.55 -4.53 -19.65
N ASP A 105 34.30 -4.08 -19.75
CA ASP A 105 33.19 -4.57 -18.94
C ASP A 105 32.15 -5.10 -19.94
N GLU A 106 32.55 -6.14 -20.68
CA GLU A 106 31.59 -7.02 -21.31
C GLU A 106 30.73 -7.60 -20.19
N ASP A 107 29.47 -7.19 -20.14
CA ASP A 107 28.50 -7.76 -19.22
C ASP A 107 28.30 -9.24 -19.58
N VAL A 108 28.93 -10.14 -18.82
CA VAL A 108 29.04 -11.59 -19.10
C VAL A 108 27.69 -12.34 -19.02
N ARG A 109 26.59 -11.62 -18.73
CA ARG A 109 25.26 -12.22 -18.54
C ARG A 109 24.63 -12.73 -19.82
N SER A 110 23.95 -13.88 -19.74
CA SER A 110 23.12 -14.36 -20.85
C SER A 110 21.95 -13.40 -21.11
N PRO A 111 21.34 -13.41 -22.31
CA PRO A 111 20.12 -12.63 -22.57
C PRO A 111 18.99 -12.91 -21.59
N GLU A 112 18.86 -14.15 -21.10
CA GLU A 112 17.88 -14.52 -20.09
C GLU A 112 18.21 -13.89 -18.73
N GLU A 113 19.46 -13.98 -18.29
CA GLU A 113 19.92 -13.41 -17.02
C GLU A 113 19.80 -11.87 -17.01
N ALA A 114 20.09 -11.23 -18.15
CA ALA A 114 19.94 -9.79 -18.30
C ALA A 114 18.47 -9.36 -18.23
N PHE A 115 17.57 -10.09 -18.89
CA PHE A 115 16.13 -9.85 -18.81
C PHE A 115 15.60 -10.06 -17.39
N GLU A 116 15.96 -11.17 -16.75
CA GLU A 116 15.52 -11.47 -15.39
C GLU A 116 15.98 -10.39 -14.41
N TYR A 117 17.22 -9.92 -14.53
CA TYR A 117 17.74 -8.82 -13.72
C TYR A 117 16.98 -7.50 -13.97
N ASP A 118 16.81 -7.11 -15.24
CA ASP A 118 16.09 -5.89 -15.61
C ASP A 118 14.65 -5.92 -15.08
N TYR A 119 13.97 -7.06 -15.24
CA TYR A 119 12.61 -7.22 -14.79
C TYR A 119 12.53 -7.29 -13.26
N TYR A 120 13.47 -7.95 -12.59
CA TYR A 120 13.54 -7.95 -11.12
C TYR A 120 13.67 -6.52 -10.56
N ASN A 121 14.45 -5.67 -11.22
CA ASN A 121 14.54 -4.26 -10.86
C ASN A 121 13.21 -3.53 -11.09
N TYR A 122 12.56 -3.74 -12.23
CA TYR A 122 11.22 -3.19 -12.49
C TYR A 122 10.19 -3.63 -11.44
N PHE A 123 10.16 -4.93 -11.12
CA PHE A 123 9.31 -5.52 -10.09
C PHE A 123 9.52 -4.86 -8.72
N ASN A 124 10.78 -4.67 -8.31
CA ASN A 124 11.11 -3.99 -7.07
C ASN A 124 10.62 -2.54 -7.08
N VAL A 125 10.85 -1.80 -8.16
CA VAL A 125 10.43 -0.39 -8.29
C VAL A 125 8.91 -0.25 -8.17
N ILE A 126 8.14 -1.10 -8.88
CA ILE A 126 6.68 -1.07 -8.81
C ILE A 126 6.19 -1.44 -7.41
N THR A 127 6.77 -2.47 -6.80
CA THR A 127 6.37 -2.90 -5.45
C THR A 127 6.71 -1.82 -4.40
N ASP A 128 7.88 -1.21 -4.50
CA ASP A 128 8.31 -0.11 -3.63
C ASP A 128 7.42 1.13 -3.81
N MET A 129 6.97 1.42 -5.03
CA MET A 129 6.00 2.48 -5.31
C MET A 129 4.66 2.23 -4.63
N VAL A 130 4.15 0.99 -4.67
CA VAL A 130 2.90 0.60 -4.00
C VAL A 130 3.05 0.74 -2.48
N ILE A 131 4.14 0.22 -1.89
CA ILE A 131 4.41 0.31 -0.46
C ILE A 131 4.49 1.78 -0.01
N SER A 132 5.29 2.59 -0.71
CA SER A 132 5.47 4.02 -0.40
C SER A 132 4.14 4.78 -0.50
N SER A 133 3.36 4.53 -1.55
CA SER A 133 2.05 5.14 -1.75
C SER A 133 1.07 4.77 -0.64
N LEU A 134 1.05 3.51 -0.21
CA LEU A 134 0.22 3.05 0.90
C LEU A 134 0.66 3.69 2.23
N ARG A 135 1.96 3.69 2.54
CA ARG A 135 2.50 4.32 3.76
C ARG A 135 2.14 5.81 3.85
N ASN A 136 2.39 6.57 2.78
CA ASN A 136 2.12 8.00 2.75
C ASN A 136 0.62 8.34 2.93
N ARG A 137 -0.27 7.56 2.31
CA ARG A 137 -1.72 7.73 2.49
C ARG A 137 -2.14 7.37 3.91
N PHE A 138 -1.51 6.34 4.47
CA PHE A 138 -1.84 5.81 5.78
C PHE A 138 -1.35 6.67 6.95
N GLU A 139 -0.18 7.31 6.83
CA GLU A 139 0.34 8.21 7.87
C GLU A 139 -0.67 9.32 8.22
N LYS A 140 -1.38 9.83 7.21
CA LYS A 140 -2.43 10.83 7.43
C LYS A 140 -3.60 10.27 8.24
N LEU A 141 -3.99 9.01 7.98
CA LEU A 141 -5.06 8.36 8.73
C LEU A 141 -4.62 8.04 10.16
N LYS A 142 -3.39 7.57 10.37
CA LYS A 142 -2.82 7.36 11.71
C LYS A 142 -2.78 8.65 12.51
N ARG A 143 -2.36 9.75 11.89
CA ARG A 143 -2.38 11.07 12.53
C ARG A 143 -3.81 11.47 12.91
N PHE A 144 -4.77 11.28 12.00
CA PHE A 144 -6.18 11.56 12.29
C PHE A 144 -6.70 10.71 13.46
N GLU A 145 -6.44 9.41 13.46
CA GLU A 145 -6.83 8.50 14.56
C GLU A 145 -6.18 8.90 15.88
N SER A 146 -4.90 9.27 15.89
CA SER A 146 -4.22 9.70 17.12
C SER A 146 -4.84 10.96 17.76
N ILE A 147 -5.50 11.80 16.95
CA ILE A 147 -6.14 13.05 17.39
C ILE A 147 -7.61 12.80 17.74
N PHE A 148 -8.36 12.10 16.89
CA PHE A 148 -9.82 11.98 16.97
C PHE A 148 -10.32 10.61 17.42
N GLY A 149 -9.47 9.58 17.43
CA GLY A 149 -9.85 8.18 17.64
C GLY A 149 -10.61 7.96 18.94
N PHE A 150 -10.21 8.64 20.01
CA PHE A 150 -10.90 8.57 21.30
C PHE A 150 -12.32 9.18 21.28
N LEU A 151 -12.63 10.09 20.36
CA LEU A 151 -13.96 10.67 20.20
C LEU A 151 -14.88 9.82 19.31
N LEU A 152 -14.29 9.03 18.41
CA LEU A 152 -15.01 8.27 17.39
C LEU A 152 -15.39 6.85 17.82
N ASP A 153 -14.77 6.33 18.88
CA ASP A 153 -15.18 5.09 19.52
C ASP A 153 -15.65 5.29 20.97
N SER A 154 -16.96 5.15 21.18
CA SER A 154 -17.59 5.22 22.50
C SER A 154 -17.06 4.18 23.50
N LYS A 155 -16.61 3.00 23.03
CA LYS A 155 -16.05 1.96 23.90
C LYS A 155 -14.68 2.39 24.41
N ARG A 156 -13.80 2.84 23.50
CA ARG A 156 -12.50 3.42 23.85
C ARG A 156 -12.66 4.64 24.75
N LEU A 157 -13.56 5.57 24.43
CA LEU A 157 -13.80 6.73 25.28
C LEU A 157 -14.15 6.32 26.71
N ARG A 158 -14.95 5.27 26.89
CA ARG A 158 -15.36 4.77 28.20
C ARG A 158 -14.23 4.03 28.94
N SER A 159 -13.31 3.40 28.22
CA SER A 159 -12.23 2.62 28.85
C SER A 159 -11.07 3.49 29.32
N LEU A 160 -10.94 4.73 28.83
CA LEU A 160 -9.87 5.64 29.23
C LEU A 160 -9.99 6.02 30.70
N ASP A 161 -8.88 5.89 31.42
CA ASP A 161 -8.76 6.43 32.77
C ASP A 161 -8.60 7.97 32.76
N GLU A 162 -8.58 8.59 33.95
CA GLU A 162 -8.51 10.05 34.05
C GLU A 162 -7.24 10.65 33.45
N SER A 163 -6.12 9.94 33.55
CA SER A 163 -4.83 10.40 33.04
C SER A 163 -4.75 10.23 31.52
N GLU A 164 -5.24 9.12 30.99
CA GLU A 164 -5.30 8.83 29.56
C GLU A 164 -6.26 9.81 28.86
N LEU A 165 -7.45 10.05 29.44
CA LEU A 165 -8.41 11.01 28.90
C LEU A 165 -7.82 12.42 28.85
N TRP A 166 -7.13 12.83 29.92
CA TRP A 166 -6.49 14.15 29.99
C TRP A 166 -5.40 14.27 28.91
N LEU A 167 -4.57 13.24 28.73
CA LEU A 167 -3.56 13.20 27.69
C LEU A 167 -4.17 13.33 26.29
N CYS A 168 -5.24 12.59 25.98
CA CYS A 168 -5.97 12.71 24.72
C CYS A 168 -6.51 14.13 24.50
N CYS A 169 -7.13 14.74 25.54
CA CYS A 169 -7.62 16.11 25.46
C CYS A 169 -6.49 17.12 25.23
N ASN A 170 -5.33 16.93 25.86
CA ASN A 170 -4.18 17.80 25.70
C ASN A 170 -3.55 17.68 24.30
N ILE A 171 -3.43 16.47 23.75
CA ILE A 171 -3.00 16.25 22.36
C ILE A 171 -3.97 16.92 21.40
N PHE A 172 -5.28 16.79 21.63
CA PHE A 172 -6.30 17.44 20.82
C PHE A 172 -6.15 18.97 20.88
N HIS A 173 -6.15 19.55 22.08
CA HIS A 173 -5.99 20.98 22.31
C HIS A 173 -4.72 21.52 21.62
N SER A 174 -3.57 20.91 21.88
CA SER A 174 -2.28 21.35 21.29
C SER A 174 -2.26 21.26 19.76
N THR A 175 -2.97 20.30 19.17
CA THR A 175 -3.09 20.18 17.70
C THR A 175 -3.88 21.33 17.08
N PHE A 176 -4.86 21.88 17.82
CA PHE A 176 -5.70 23.01 17.40
C PHE A 176 -5.29 24.33 18.08
N SER A 177 -4.04 24.42 18.52
CA SER A 177 -3.44 25.62 19.08
C SER A 177 -2.40 26.19 18.12
N HIS A 178 -2.45 27.50 17.90
CA HIS A 178 -1.43 28.23 17.18
C HIS A 178 -1.06 29.49 17.95
N SER A 179 0.22 29.66 18.28
CA SER A 179 0.70 30.69 19.21
C SER A 179 -0.04 30.62 20.56
N ASP A 180 -0.63 31.73 21.01
CA ASP A 180 -1.35 31.83 22.28
C ASP A 180 -2.87 31.66 22.12
N LYS A 181 -3.33 31.22 20.94
CA LYS A 181 -4.76 31.02 20.66
C LYS A 181 -5.02 29.55 20.37
N SER A 182 -6.08 29.05 20.98
CA SER A 182 -6.60 27.71 20.71
C SER A 182 -8.05 27.79 20.30
N ASP A 183 -8.45 26.96 19.35
CA ASP A 183 -9.85 26.81 18.96
C ASP A 183 -10.67 26.07 20.03
N VAL A 184 -9.99 25.40 20.98
CA VAL A 184 -10.61 24.48 21.93
C VAL A 184 -10.08 24.74 23.34
N ASP A 185 -10.96 24.99 24.30
CA ASP A 185 -10.56 25.06 25.71
C ASP A 185 -10.34 23.65 26.28
N LEU A 186 -9.13 23.40 26.80
CA LEU A 186 -8.72 22.09 27.32
C LEU A 186 -9.56 21.63 28.52
N ASN A 187 -9.83 22.53 29.46
CA ASN A 187 -10.52 22.18 30.70
C ASN A 187 -12.01 21.95 30.45
N ASP A 188 -12.62 22.75 29.58
CA ASP A 188 -14.01 22.59 29.14
C ASP A 188 -14.20 21.28 28.37
N LEU A 189 -13.30 20.98 27.41
CA LEU A 189 -13.32 19.71 26.67
C LEU A 189 -13.25 18.52 27.62
N TYR A 190 -12.25 18.50 28.51
CA TYR A 190 -12.05 17.43 29.48
C TYR A 190 -13.29 17.23 30.39
N SER A 191 -13.83 18.33 30.93
CA SER A 191 -15.00 18.30 31.81
C SER A 191 -16.25 17.77 31.10
N LYS A 192 -16.49 18.21 29.86
CA LYS A 192 -17.61 17.70 29.03
C LYS A 192 -17.45 16.21 28.73
N LEU A 193 -16.24 15.74 28.45
CA LEU A 193 -15.98 14.34 28.18
C LEU A 193 -16.10 13.45 29.42
N LYS A 194 -15.71 13.92 30.61
CA LYS A 194 -15.99 13.21 31.87
C LYS A 194 -17.49 13.05 32.11
N ILE A 195 -18.27 14.11 31.89
CA ILE A 195 -19.75 14.03 31.98
C ILE A 195 -20.29 13.01 30.99
N LEU A 196 -19.77 13.00 29.76
CA LEU A 196 -20.15 12.05 28.73
C LEU A 196 -19.79 10.60 29.11
N GLN A 197 -18.58 10.34 29.64
CA GLN A 197 -18.19 9.02 30.15
C GLN A 197 -19.17 8.53 31.22
N GLY A 198 -19.56 9.39 32.16
CA GLY A 198 -20.57 9.08 33.18
C GLY A 198 -21.94 8.77 32.60
N ALA A 199 -22.41 9.57 31.63
CA ALA A 199 -23.69 9.34 30.96
C ALA A 199 -23.70 8.02 30.15
N LEU A 200 -22.59 7.70 29.49
CA LEU A 200 -22.41 6.43 28.76
C LEU A 200 -22.40 5.23 29.70
N ALA A 201 -21.82 5.34 30.90
CA ALA A 201 -21.88 4.29 31.90
C ALA A 201 -23.33 4.04 32.40
N ASN A 202 -24.10 5.10 32.62
CA ASN A 202 -25.47 5.03 33.14
C ASN A 202 -26.49 4.47 32.13
N LYS A 203 -26.34 4.77 30.84
CA LYS A 203 -27.25 4.28 29.77
C LYS A 203 -27.27 2.76 29.62
N PHE A 204 -26.22 2.06 30.04
CA PHE A 204 -26.19 0.60 30.05
C PHE A 204 -26.81 0.00 31.31
N MET A 205 -26.74 0.68 32.45
CA MET A 205 -27.38 0.19 33.69
C MET A 205 -28.91 0.21 33.60
N SER A 206 -29.50 1.16 32.85
CA SER A 206 -30.96 1.22 32.64
C SER A 206 -31.49 0.25 31.57
N ARG A 207 -30.63 -0.43 30.79
CA ARG A 207 -31.07 -1.45 29.80
C ARG A 207 -31.22 -2.84 30.40
N TYR A 208 -30.86 -3.02 31.67
CA TYR A 208 -30.98 -4.28 32.43
C TYR A 208 -31.88 -4.16 33.66
N SER A 209 -32.70 -3.10 33.75
CA SER A 209 -33.74 -2.88 34.76
C SER A 209 -35.10 -2.78 34.10
#